data_AF-F3ZS37-F1
#
_entry.id   AF-F3ZS37-F1
#
_cell.length_a   1.000
_cell.length_b   1.000
_cell.length_c   1.000
_cell.angle_alpha   90.00
_cell.angle_beta   90.00
_cell.angle_gamma   90.00
#
_symmetry.space_group_name_H-M   'P 1'
#
loop_
_entity.id
_entity.type
_entity.pdbx_description
1 polymer ?
#
loop_
_entity_poly.entity_id
_entity_poly.type
_entity_poly.pdbx_seq_one_letter_code
_entity_poly.pdbx_strand_id
1 'polypeptide(L)'
;MRGLGNMWGTGLFKNNACDFCDDVTTELADISLGDAWLSPYFKDGRGTNVVVVRSNLAKNIIDTGVNSSVLEVLELNFDQFLKSQQGSFNHRHKALAYRVKLAKKKGVIVPPKRHDKENISFDFKLVQKQRLITRKKSLDTWSVGGEQLYQREMPKALINLKNKTKLNHYIRAVKRRLSL
;
A
#
# COMPACT_ATOMS: atom_id res chain seq x y z
N MET A 1 -8.25 25.56 -1.22
CA MET A 1 -7.03 24.81 -0.84
C MET A 1 -7.43 23.36 -0.62
N ARG A 2 -6.70 22.37 -1.16
CA ARG A 2 -6.90 20.98 -0.70
C ARG A 2 -6.29 20.90 0.70
N GLY A 3 -7.14 20.93 1.72
CA GLY A 3 -6.72 20.78 3.11
C GLY A 3 -6.00 19.45 3.28
N LEU A 4 -4.81 19.50 3.86
CA LEU A 4 -3.88 18.49 4.44
C LEU A 4 -3.89 17.02 3.96
N GLY A 5 -4.99 16.47 3.45
CA GLY A 5 -5.14 15.17 2.85
C GLY A 5 -4.59 15.05 1.43
N ASN A 6 -3.97 13.90 1.17
CA ASN A 6 -3.53 13.46 -0.14
C ASN A 6 -3.92 11.99 -0.33
N MET A 7 -3.74 11.45 -1.53
CA MET A 7 -3.90 10.03 -1.78
C MET A 7 -2.95 9.22 -0.89
N TRP A 8 -3.47 8.14 -0.31
CA TRP A 8 -2.75 7.17 0.54
C TRP A 8 -1.40 6.72 -0.03
N GLY A 9 -1.28 6.68 -1.36
CA GLY A 9 -0.05 6.31 -2.08
C GLY A 9 1.17 7.18 -1.76
N THR A 10 0.98 8.42 -1.28
CA THR A 10 2.08 9.33 -0.94
C THR A 10 2.85 8.93 0.32
N GLY A 11 2.19 8.22 1.25
CA GLY A 11 2.79 7.79 2.51
C GLY A 11 3.08 8.92 3.50
N LEU A 12 2.39 10.06 3.38
CA LEU A 12 2.48 11.17 4.33
C LEU A 12 2.14 10.69 5.74
N PHE A 13 2.85 11.23 6.74
CA PHE A 13 2.65 10.97 8.18
C PHE A 13 2.76 9.50 8.61
N LYS A 14 3.16 8.60 7.71
CA LYS A 14 3.27 7.18 8.01
C LYS A 14 4.46 6.93 8.94
N ASN A 15 4.26 6.07 9.94
CA ASN A 15 5.33 5.58 10.79
C ASN A 15 6.40 4.86 9.94
N ASN A 16 7.68 5.04 10.30
CA ASN A 16 8.81 4.40 9.65
C ASN A 16 8.71 2.86 9.69
N ALA A 17 8.19 2.27 10.78
CA ALA A 17 8.03 0.81 10.89
C ALA A 17 7.16 0.23 9.76
N CYS A 18 6.14 0.97 9.31
CA CYS A 18 5.26 0.55 8.22
C CYS A 18 5.96 0.43 6.86
N ASP A 19 7.15 1.02 6.69
CA ASP A 19 7.96 0.79 5.48
C ASP A 19 8.61 -0.60 5.45
N PHE A 20 8.62 -1.33 6.56
CA PHE A 20 9.28 -2.64 6.69
C PHE A 20 8.30 -3.79 6.98
N CYS A 21 6.99 -3.52 7.03
CA CYS A 21 5.99 -4.58 7.13
C CYS A 21 5.87 -5.31 5.80
N ASP A 22 5.87 -6.64 5.86
CA ASP A 22 5.74 -7.54 4.71
C ASP A 22 4.40 -8.28 4.68
N ASP A 23 3.56 -8.11 5.70
CA ASP A 23 2.20 -8.65 5.73
C ASP A 23 1.22 -7.68 5.03
N VAL A 24 0.48 -8.20 4.06
CA VAL A 24 -0.52 -7.46 3.28
C VAL A 24 -1.94 -7.77 3.70
N THR A 25 -2.26 -9.04 3.96
CA THR A 25 -3.63 -9.52 4.11
C THR A 25 -3.94 -9.98 5.53
N THR A 26 -3.11 -9.62 6.51
CA THR A 26 -3.25 -10.06 7.90
C THR A 26 -3.19 -11.58 7.95
N GLU A 27 -2.07 -12.14 7.49
CA GLU A 27 -1.98 -13.52 6.99
C GLU A 27 -2.21 -14.59 8.05
N LEU A 28 -2.08 -14.23 9.34
CA LEU A 28 -2.27 -15.11 10.49
C LEU A 28 -3.66 -15.00 11.14
N ALA A 29 -4.56 -14.17 10.61
CA ALA A 29 -5.91 -14.04 11.14
C ALA A 29 -6.82 -15.15 10.61
N ASP A 30 -7.76 -15.60 11.44
CA ASP A 30 -8.84 -16.51 11.06
C ASP A 30 -9.71 -15.92 9.94
N ILE A 31 -10.01 -14.62 10.05
CA ILE A 31 -10.72 -13.81 9.06
C ILE A 31 -9.92 -12.53 8.82
N SER A 32 -9.64 -12.24 7.56
CA SER A 32 -9.10 -10.95 7.15
C SER A 32 -10.11 -10.18 6.32
N LEU A 33 -10.28 -8.90 6.66
CA LEU A 33 -11.18 -7.98 5.97
C LEU A 33 -10.38 -6.83 5.35
N GLY A 34 -10.79 -6.40 4.17
CA GLY A 34 -10.24 -5.21 3.54
C GLY A 34 -11.27 -4.57 2.62
N ASP A 35 -11.07 -3.30 2.28
CA ASP A 35 -11.90 -2.63 1.26
C ASP A 35 -11.72 -3.31 -0.09
N ALA A 36 -12.83 -3.51 -0.81
CA ALA A 36 -12.81 -4.29 -2.02
C ALA A 36 -12.02 -3.64 -3.16
N TRP A 37 -11.91 -2.30 -3.22
CA TRP A 37 -11.20 -1.56 -4.28
C TRP A 37 -11.44 -2.06 -5.73
N LEU A 38 -12.60 -2.66 -5.97
CA LEU A 38 -12.98 -3.30 -7.24
C LEU A 38 -14.19 -2.59 -7.82
N SER A 39 -14.27 -2.54 -9.16
CA SER A 39 -15.48 -2.06 -9.83
C SER A 39 -16.55 -3.15 -9.76
N PRO A 40 -17.83 -2.84 -9.50
CA PRO A 40 -18.40 -1.49 -9.28
C PRO A 40 -18.28 -0.97 -7.85
N TYR A 41 -17.89 -1.80 -6.88
CA TYR A 41 -17.95 -1.54 -5.44
C TYR A 41 -17.26 -0.27 -4.94
N PHE A 42 -16.11 0.13 -5.50
CA PHE A 42 -15.42 1.35 -5.05
C PHE A 42 -16.22 2.65 -5.32
N LYS A 43 -17.28 2.57 -6.14
CA LYS A 43 -18.19 3.70 -6.43
C LYS A 43 -19.37 3.77 -5.46
N ASP A 44 -19.59 2.72 -4.66
CA ASP A 44 -20.67 2.68 -3.66
C ASP A 44 -20.14 3.16 -2.31
N GLY A 45 -20.71 4.26 -1.80
CA GLY A 45 -20.35 4.84 -0.51
C GLY A 45 -20.73 3.99 0.70
N ARG A 46 -21.59 2.98 0.53
CA ARG A 46 -21.93 2.00 1.57
C ARG A 46 -20.78 1.01 1.80
N GLY A 47 -19.88 0.88 0.82
CA GLY A 47 -18.70 0.03 0.90
C GLY A 47 -18.99 -1.44 0.61
N THR A 48 -17.93 -2.16 0.30
CA THR A 48 -17.93 -3.62 0.15
C THR A 48 -16.55 -4.12 0.57
N ASN A 49 -16.52 -5.26 1.24
CA ASN A 49 -15.28 -5.84 1.71
C ASN A 49 -14.85 -7.04 0.86
N VAL A 50 -13.54 -7.22 0.77
CA VAL A 50 -12.96 -8.53 0.44
C VAL A 50 -12.66 -9.26 1.74
N VAL A 51 -12.97 -10.55 1.75
CA VAL A 51 -12.81 -11.41 2.92
C VAL A 51 -11.89 -12.58 2.56
N VAL A 52 -10.92 -12.88 3.42
CA VAL A 52 -10.15 -14.12 3.38
C VAL A 52 -10.45 -14.91 4.65
N VAL A 53 -10.96 -16.12 4.49
CA VAL A 53 -11.32 -17.04 5.58
C VAL A 53 -10.29 -18.16 5.60
N ARG A 54 -9.66 -18.41 6.76
CA ARG A 54 -8.56 -19.38 6.88
C ARG A 54 -8.86 -20.57 7.77
N SER A 55 -9.57 -20.37 8.89
CA SER A 55 -9.86 -21.45 9.83
C SER A 55 -11.26 -22.02 9.64
N ASN A 56 -11.44 -23.28 10.06
CA ASN A 56 -12.72 -23.96 10.03
C ASN A 56 -13.77 -23.24 10.89
N LEU A 57 -13.37 -22.69 12.04
CA LEU A 57 -14.26 -21.90 12.90
C LEU A 57 -14.78 -20.68 12.15
N ALA A 58 -13.88 -19.92 11.53
CA ALA A 58 -14.25 -18.75 10.75
C ALA A 58 -15.15 -19.10 9.55
N LYS A 59 -14.86 -20.20 8.86
CA LYS A 59 -15.71 -20.70 7.77
C LYS A 59 -17.12 -21.01 8.27
N ASN A 60 -17.25 -21.73 9.39
CA ASN A 60 -18.55 -22.06 9.96
C ASN A 60 -19.35 -20.81 10.35
N ILE A 61 -18.68 -19.77 10.89
CA ILE A 61 -19.33 -18.50 11.22
C ILE A 61 -19.87 -17.82 9.96
N ILE A 62 -19.05 -17.73 8.90
CA ILE A 62 -19.45 -17.13 7.63
C ILE A 62 -20.60 -17.92 6.99
N ASP A 63 -20.47 -19.24 6.92
CA ASP A 63 -21.50 -20.12 6.35
C ASP A 63 -22.84 -19.99 7.12
N THR A 64 -22.78 -19.87 8.46
CA THR A 64 -23.98 -19.64 9.29
C THR A 64 -24.64 -18.30 8.95
N GLY A 65 -23.84 -17.24 8.75
CA GLY A 65 -24.35 -15.94 8.34
C GLY A 65 -25.00 -15.95 6.96
N VAL A 66 -24.40 -16.68 6.01
CA VAL A 66 -24.97 -16.88 4.67
C VAL A 66 -26.27 -17.68 4.73
N ASN A 67 -26.27 -18.81 5.44
CA ASN A 67 -27.45 -19.68 5.56
C ASN A 67 -28.64 -18.99 6.27
N SER A 68 -28.36 -18.08 7.21
CA SER A 68 -29.37 -17.28 7.90
C SER A 68 -29.74 -15.98 7.16
N SER A 69 -29.18 -15.73 5.97
CA SER A 69 -29.44 -14.54 5.15
C SER A 69 -29.10 -13.19 5.83
N VAL A 70 -28.26 -13.20 6.88
CA VAL A 70 -27.75 -11.97 7.51
C VAL A 70 -26.45 -11.48 6.89
N LEU A 71 -25.83 -12.30 6.03
CA LEU A 71 -24.61 -11.99 5.31
C LEU A 71 -24.75 -12.42 3.83
N GLU A 72 -24.47 -11.49 2.92
CA GLU A 72 -24.32 -11.79 1.50
C GLU A 72 -22.82 -11.90 1.17
N VAL A 73 -22.41 -13.02 0.58
CA VAL A 73 -21.02 -13.26 0.16
C VAL A 73 -21.02 -13.68 -1.30
N LEU A 74 -20.15 -13.05 -2.09
CA LEU A 74 -19.88 -13.42 -3.46
C LEU A 74 -18.48 -14.03 -3.55
N GLU A 75 -18.36 -15.11 -4.31
CA GLU A 75 -17.05 -15.68 -4.60
C GLU A 75 -16.22 -14.70 -5.43
N LEU A 76 -14.96 -14.52 -5.04
CA LEU A 76 -14.01 -13.64 -5.72
C LEU A 76 -12.82 -14.45 -6.20
N ASN A 77 -12.54 -14.37 -7.51
CA ASN A 77 -11.35 -14.98 -8.08
C ASN A 77 -10.08 -14.40 -7.44
N PHE A 78 -9.13 -15.28 -7.12
CA PHE A 78 -7.81 -14.95 -6.60
C PHE A 78 -7.10 -13.81 -7.35
N ASP A 79 -7.11 -13.79 -8.69
CA ASP A 79 -6.48 -12.74 -9.48
C ASP A 79 -7.17 -11.38 -9.30
N GLN A 80 -8.49 -11.38 -9.16
CA GLN A 80 -9.26 -10.17 -8.88
C GLN A 80 -8.98 -9.68 -7.45
N PHE A 81 -8.86 -10.60 -6.49
CA PHE A 81 -8.44 -10.28 -5.13
C PHE A 81 -7.04 -9.67 -5.11
N LEU A 82 -6.04 -10.27 -5.76
CA LEU A 82 -4.69 -9.72 -5.86
C LEU A 82 -4.68 -8.33 -6.51
N LYS A 83 -5.46 -8.14 -7.58
CA LYS A 83 -5.61 -6.86 -8.26
C LYS A 83 -6.19 -5.78 -7.34
N SER A 84 -7.15 -6.14 -6.47
CA SER A 84 -7.75 -5.19 -5.51
C SER A 84 -6.72 -4.65 -4.50
N GLN A 85 -5.82 -5.52 -4.03
CA GLN A 85 -4.84 -5.17 -3.00
C GLN A 85 -3.45 -4.84 -3.58
N GLN A 86 -3.37 -4.66 -4.90
CA GLN A 86 -2.12 -4.56 -5.65
C GLN A 86 -1.20 -3.42 -5.16
N GLY A 87 -1.76 -2.32 -4.66
CA GLY A 87 -1.00 -1.21 -4.08
C GLY A 87 -0.19 -1.63 -2.85
N SER A 88 -0.81 -2.43 -1.97
CA SER A 88 -0.17 -2.96 -0.76
C SER A 88 0.90 -3.98 -1.12
N PHE A 89 0.63 -4.94 -2.01
CA PHE A 89 1.63 -5.88 -2.51
C PHE A 89 2.83 -5.18 -3.16
N ASN A 90 2.59 -4.15 -3.97
CA ASN A 90 3.68 -3.36 -4.57
C ASN A 90 4.55 -2.68 -3.51
N HIS A 91 3.96 -2.22 -2.40
CA HIS A 91 4.70 -1.56 -1.34
C HIS A 91 5.42 -2.55 -0.43
N ARG A 92 4.70 -3.53 0.12
CA ARG A 92 5.11 -4.41 1.23
C ARG A 92 5.86 -5.64 0.77
N HIS A 93 5.65 -6.11 -0.46
CA HIS A 93 6.44 -7.20 -1.04
C HIS A 93 7.43 -6.64 -2.04
N LYS A 94 6.95 -6.22 -3.21
CA LYS A 94 7.80 -5.85 -4.35
C LYS A 94 8.86 -4.80 -3.99
N ALA A 95 8.47 -3.71 -3.33
CA ALA A 95 9.39 -2.62 -3.02
C ALA A 95 10.19 -2.78 -1.71
N LEU A 96 9.94 -3.83 -0.93
CA LEU A 96 10.52 -4.00 0.40
C LEU A 96 12.04 -4.20 0.35
N ALA A 97 12.52 -5.06 -0.54
CA ALA A 97 13.94 -5.35 -0.73
C ALA A 97 14.80 -4.07 -0.85
N TYR A 98 14.30 -3.06 -1.57
CA TYR A 98 15.00 -1.78 -1.72
C TYR A 98 15.17 -1.06 -0.38
N ARG A 99 14.12 -1.00 0.43
CA ARG A 99 14.13 -0.30 1.72
C ARG A 99 14.97 -1.05 2.75
N VAL A 100 14.91 -2.38 2.76
CA VAL A 100 15.78 -3.24 3.57
C VAL A 100 17.26 -3.00 3.22
N LYS A 101 17.62 -3.00 1.92
CA LYS A 101 18.99 -2.72 1.47
C LYS A 101 19.48 -1.33 1.90
N LEU A 102 18.63 -0.31 1.79
CA LEU A 102 18.98 1.04 2.25
C LEU A 102 19.19 1.12 3.76
N ALA A 103 18.35 0.42 4.54
CA ALA A 103 18.46 0.38 6.00
C ALA A 103 19.75 -0.34 6.44
N LYS A 104 20.03 -1.52 5.86
CA LYS A 104 21.28 -2.27 6.11
C LYS A 104 22.53 -1.44 5.77
N LYS A 105 22.52 -0.70 4.65
CA LYS A 105 23.63 0.22 4.29
C LYS A 105 23.84 1.34 5.31
N LYS A 106 22.81 1.72 6.08
CA LYS A 106 22.89 2.71 7.15
C LYS A 106 23.19 2.09 8.53
N GLY A 107 23.50 0.80 8.61
CA GLY A 107 23.71 0.10 9.87
C GLY A 107 22.44 -0.11 10.70
N VAL A 108 21.25 0.07 10.12
CA VAL A 108 19.99 -0.16 10.82
C VAL A 108 19.66 -1.65 10.82
N ILE A 109 19.41 -2.20 12.01
CA ILE A 109 18.97 -3.58 12.19
C ILE A 109 17.55 -3.70 11.63
N VAL A 110 17.35 -4.67 10.73
CA VAL A 110 16.04 -5.00 10.17
C VAL A 110 15.76 -6.47 10.49
N PRO A 111 14.63 -6.79 11.16
CA PRO A 111 14.24 -8.18 11.39
C PRO A 111 14.11 -8.97 10.08
N PRO A 112 14.19 -10.31 10.11
CA PRO A 112 13.98 -11.15 8.93
C PRO A 112 12.70 -10.78 8.18
N LYS A 113 12.74 -10.83 6.85
CA LYS A 113 11.63 -10.51 5.96
C LYS A 113 11.44 -11.62 4.94
N ARG A 114 10.19 -11.91 4.62
CA ARG A 114 9.83 -12.94 3.62
C ARG A 114 10.07 -12.46 2.19
N HIS A 115 9.95 -11.15 1.95
CA HIS A 115 9.99 -10.53 0.63
C HIS A 115 11.15 -9.53 0.42
N ASP A 116 12.35 -9.81 0.93
CA ASP A 116 13.52 -8.92 0.79
C ASP A 116 14.47 -9.24 -0.37
N LYS A 117 14.10 -10.19 -1.22
CA LYS A 117 14.88 -10.62 -2.42
C LYS A 117 14.25 -10.19 -3.76
N GLU A 118 13.16 -9.42 -3.71
CA GLU A 118 12.41 -8.99 -4.89
C GLU A 118 13.23 -8.12 -5.86
N ASN A 119 13.02 -8.34 -7.16
CA ASN A 119 13.62 -7.53 -8.21
C ASN A 119 12.84 -6.23 -8.42
N ILE A 120 13.53 -5.09 -8.24
CA ILE A 120 12.92 -3.76 -8.31
C ILE A 120 13.58 -2.96 -9.42
N SER A 121 12.75 -2.53 -10.37
CA SER A 121 13.18 -1.68 -11.48
C SER A 121 13.72 -0.33 -10.98
N PHE A 122 14.66 0.24 -11.72
CA PHE A 122 15.33 1.47 -11.32
C PHE A 122 14.36 2.65 -11.13
N ASP A 123 13.42 2.83 -12.06
CA ASP A 123 12.37 3.85 -11.99
C ASP A 123 11.49 3.66 -10.74
N PHE A 124 11.18 2.42 -10.35
CA PHE A 124 10.42 2.16 -9.14
C PHE A 124 11.25 2.42 -7.88
N LYS A 125 12.55 2.14 -7.87
CA LYS A 125 13.48 2.55 -6.78
C LYS A 125 13.48 4.06 -6.59
N LEU A 126 13.46 4.85 -7.66
CA LEU A 126 13.39 6.32 -7.58
C LEU A 126 12.09 6.80 -6.92
N VAL A 127 10.96 6.17 -7.23
CA VAL A 127 9.67 6.44 -6.56
C VAL A 127 9.78 6.11 -5.08
N GLN A 128 10.27 4.92 -4.72
CA GLN A 128 10.38 4.52 -3.31
C GLN A 128 11.32 5.41 -2.51
N LYS A 129 12.46 5.83 -3.08
CA LYS A 129 13.36 6.81 -2.46
C LYS A 129 12.65 8.12 -2.19
N GLN A 130 11.88 8.62 -3.15
CA GLN A 130 11.13 9.85 -2.98
C GLN A 130 10.02 9.72 -1.94
N ARG A 131 9.33 8.57 -1.86
CA ARG A 131 8.32 8.30 -0.82
C ARG A 131 8.93 8.35 0.58
N LEU A 132 10.12 7.78 0.78
CA LEU A 132 10.82 7.86 2.07
C LEU A 132 11.15 9.32 2.47
N ILE A 133 11.61 10.12 1.51
CA ILE A 133 11.90 11.55 1.71
C ILE A 133 10.62 12.30 2.05
N THR A 134 9.57 12.12 1.26
CA THR A 134 8.28 12.80 1.46
C THR A 134 7.62 12.40 2.79
N ARG A 135 7.66 11.12 3.16
CA ARG A 135 7.19 10.62 4.46
C ARG A 135 7.93 11.30 5.61
N LYS A 136 9.27 11.24 5.61
CA LYS A 136 10.08 11.87 6.66
C LYS A 136 9.81 13.37 6.74
N LYS A 137 9.85 14.08 5.59
CA LYS A 137 9.59 15.52 5.54
C LYS A 137 8.22 15.87 6.12
N SER A 138 7.17 15.10 5.83
CA SER A 138 5.83 15.38 6.38
C SER A 138 5.76 15.30 7.90
N LEU A 139 6.48 14.36 8.51
CA LEU A 139 6.54 14.24 9.97
C LEU A 139 7.37 15.38 10.56
N ASP A 140 8.57 15.64 10.00
CA ASP A 140 9.49 16.66 10.49
C ASP A 140 8.89 18.08 10.38
N THR A 141 8.23 18.41 9.27
CA THR A 141 7.64 19.76 9.10
C THR A 141 6.43 19.96 10.01
N TRP A 142 5.65 18.90 10.24
CA TRP A 142 4.47 18.98 11.09
C TRP A 142 4.82 19.06 12.57
N SER A 143 5.80 18.27 13.04
CA SER A 143 6.22 18.30 14.43
C SER A 143 6.83 19.63 14.85
N VAL A 144 7.44 20.37 13.91
CA VAL A 144 8.11 21.64 14.18
C VAL A 144 7.16 22.84 14.07
N GLY A 145 6.34 22.91 13.02
CA GLY A 145 5.59 24.13 12.70
C GLY A 145 4.15 23.91 12.26
N GLY A 146 3.60 22.72 12.53
CA GLY A 146 2.21 22.38 12.26
C GLY A 146 1.82 22.62 10.79
N GLU A 147 0.58 23.07 10.60
CA GLU A 147 -0.02 23.27 9.29
C GLU A 147 0.71 24.33 8.44
N GLN A 148 1.03 25.49 9.01
CA GLN A 148 1.63 26.60 8.25
C GLN A 148 2.97 26.20 7.64
N LEU A 149 3.85 25.58 8.43
CA LEU A 149 5.14 25.11 7.95
C LEU A 149 4.97 23.96 6.95
N TYR A 150 4.06 23.03 7.22
CA TYR A 150 3.75 21.93 6.32
C TYR A 150 3.31 22.43 4.93
N GLN A 151 2.36 23.37 4.87
CA GLN A 151 1.86 23.92 3.62
C GLN A 151 2.94 24.65 2.82
N ARG A 152 3.88 25.32 3.49
CA ARG A 152 5.02 25.99 2.86
C ARG A 152 6.05 25.00 2.30
N GLU A 153 6.37 23.95 3.05
CA GLU A 153 7.55 23.11 2.79
C GLU A 153 7.26 21.87 1.95
N MET A 154 6.06 21.30 2.05
CA MET A 154 5.72 20.05 1.39
C MET A 154 5.49 20.10 -0.12
N PRO A 155 5.02 21.20 -0.74
CA PRO A 155 4.68 21.22 -2.17
C PRO A 155 5.80 20.70 -3.07
N LYS A 156 7.06 21.12 -2.85
CA LYS A 156 8.20 20.68 -3.66
C LYS A 156 8.42 19.16 -3.56
N ALA A 157 8.33 18.59 -2.36
CA ALA A 157 8.50 17.14 -2.16
C ALA A 157 7.34 16.34 -2.79
N LEU A 158 6.12 16.88 -2.73
CA LEU A 158 4.93 16.27 -3.34
C LEU A 158 4.97 16.32 -4.86
N ILE A 159 5.38 17.44 -5.46
CA ILE A 159 5.55 17.58 -6.92
C ILE A 159 6.61 16.60 -7.42
N ASN A 160 7.75 16.51 -6.73
CA ASN A 160 8.81 15.55 -7.08
C ASN A 160 8.32 14.10 -7.02
N LEU A 161 7.53 13.75 -5.99
CA LEU A 161 6.93 12.42 -5.89
C LEU A 161 5.94 12.16 -7.03
N LYS A 162 5.07 13.12 -7.32
CA LYS A 162 4.10 13.04 -8.41
C LYS A 162 4.78 12.82 -9.75
N ASN A 163 5.83 13.59 -10.06
CA ASN A 163 6.55 13.49 -11.32
C ASN A 163 7.24 12.13 -11.49
N LYS A 164 7.95 11.65 -10.47
CA LYS A 164 8.58 10.31 -10.49
C LYS A 164 7.55 9.18 -10.62
N THR A 165 6.41 9.32 -9.95
CA THR A 165 5.32 8.35 -10.02
C THR A 165 4.69 8.32 -11.41
N LYS A 166 4.45 9.50 -12.01
CA LYS A 166 3.94 9.61 -13.38
C LYS A 166 4.89 8.96 -14.39
N LEU A 167 6.20 9.19 -14.25
CA LEU A 167 7.21 8.55 -15.10
C LEU A 167 7.20 7.03 -14.96
N ASN A 168 7.17 6.50 -13.72
CA ASN A 168 7.06 5.06 -13.48
C ASN A 168 5.80 4.46 -14.13
N HIS A 169 4.65 5.14 -14.04
CA HIS A 169 3.42 4.68 -14.70
C HIS A 169 3.55 4.66 -16.22
N TYR A 170 4.16 5.68 -16.81
CA TYR A 170 4.42 5.73 -18.24
C TYR A 170 5.33 4.58 -18.69
N ILE A 171 6.46 4.37 -18.01
CA ILE A 171 7.39 3.26 -18.30
C ILE A 171 6.67 1.91 -18.19
N ARG A 172 5.87 1.70 -17.14
CA ARG A 172 5.09 0.46 -16.96
C ARG A 172 4.05 0.25 -18.06
N ALA A 173 3.42 1.32 -18.53
CA ALA A 173 2.45 1.24 -19.63
C ALA A 173 3.12 0.86 -20.95
N VAL A 174 4.28 1.45 -21.24
CA VAL A 174 5.10 1.12 -22.43
C VAL A 174 5.55 -0.34 -22.37
N LYS A 175 6.14 -0.77 -21.25
CA LYS A 175 6.58 -2.17 -21.07
C LYS A 175 5.46 -3.18 -21.31
N ARG A 176 4.28 -2.92 -20.76
CA ARG A 176 3.10 -3.79 -20.97
C ARG A 176 2.68 -3.88 -22.43
N ARG A 177 2.76 -2.77 -23.19
CA ARG A 177 2.44 -2.76 -24.63
C ARG A 177 3.48 -3.51 -25.46
N LEU A 178 4.73 -3.57 -24.99
CA LEU A 178 5.84 -4.23 -25.66
C LEU A 178 6.08 -5.67 -25.18
N SER A 179 5.24 -6.19 -24.27
CA SER A 179 5.42 -7.51 -23.63
C SER A 179 6.79 -7.68 -22.93
N LEU A 180 7.32 -6.58 -22.36
CA LEU A 180 8.59 -6.50 -21.61
C LEU A 180 8.39 -6.37 -20.09
#